data_AF-A0A7Y2DE19-F1
#
_entry.id   AF-A0A7Y2DE19-F1
#
_cell.length_a   1.000
_cell.length_b   1.000
_cell.length_c   1.000
_cell.angle_alpha   90.00
_cell.angle_beta   90.00
_cell.angle_gamma   90.00
#
_symmetry.space_group_name_H-M   'P 1'
#
loop_
_entity.id
_entity.type
_entity.pdbx_description
1 polymer ?
#
loop_
_entity_poly.entity_id
_entity_poly.type
_entity_poly.pdbx_seq_one_letter_code
_entity_poly.pdbx_strand_id
1 'polypeptide(L)'
;MPETTPDDAALRAARERRVELKGAVSAVEIAAASPIGDPSWRDNMARALDELRIALDQHIDEVEGPDGLLAELRDAAPRLSNKIAVVSDEHPALCRQVDDVIANLKESAALEQIRSDAIDALVAMARHRQKGADLVYEAYHVDIGGG
;
A
#
# COMPACT_ATOMS: atom_id res chain seq x y z
N MET A 1 -5.85 20.22 30.32
CA MET A 1 -5.89 19.54 29.00
C MET A 1 -4.50 19.70 28.42
N PRO A 2 -3.67 18.64 28.29
CA PRO A 2 -2.37 18.82 27.65
C PRO A 2 -2.60 19.11 26.16
N GLU A 3 -2.00 20.20 25.66
CA GLU A 3 -1.96 20.54 24.24
C GLU A 3 -1.12 19.48 23.51
N THR A 4 -1.76 18.74 22.60
CA THR A 4 -1.06 17.90 21.62
C THR A 4 -0.16 18.78 20.76
N THR A 5 1.13 18.47 20.71
CA THR A 5 2.08 19.19 19.86
C THR A 5 1.81 18.88 18.38
N PRO A 6 2.18 19.78 17.44
CA PRO A 6 2.01 19.55 16.00
C PRO A 6 2.66 18.25 15.51
N ASP A 7 3.83 17.88 16.07
CA ASP A 7 4.53 16.63 15.77
C ASP A 7 3.75 15.38 16.20
N ASP A 8 3.09 15.43 17.37
CA ASP A 8 2.23 14.33 17.83
C ASP A 8 1.00 14.13 16.95
N ALA A 9 0.44 15.22 16.42
CA ALA A 9 -0.69 15.17 15.50
C ALA A 9 -0.29 14.62 14.13
N ALA A 10 0.88 15.00 13.60
CA ALA A 10 1.43 14.49 12.35
C ALA A 10 1.77 13.00 12.44
N LEU A 11 2.43 12.57 13.52
CA LEU A 11 2.74 11.17 13.82
C LEU A 11 1.48 10.32 14.00
N ARG A 12 0.46 10.84 14.70
CA ARG A 12 -0.83 10.15 14.87
C ARG A 12 -1.56 10.01 13.54
N ALA A 13 -1.60 11.06 12.74
CA ALA A 13 -2.28 11.00 11.46
C ALA A 13 -1.53 10.09 10.47
N ALA A 14 -0.19 10.07 10.48
CA ALA A 14 0.60 9.08 9.73
C ALA A 14 0.37 7.64 10.23
N ARG A 15 0.08 7.43 11.52
CA ARG A 15 -0.29 6.11 12.08
C ARG A 15 -1.71 5.71 11.70
N GLU A 16 -2.68 6.62 11.81
CA GLU A 16 -4.08 6.40 11.43
C GLU A 16 -4.19 6.05 9.95
N ARG A 17 -3.44 6.73 9.07
CA ARG A 17 -3.45 6.46 7.62
C ARG A 17 -2.77 5.15 7.22
N ARG A 18 -1.67 4.77 7.89
CA ARG A 18 -1.05 3.43 7.73
C ARG A 18 -1.99 2.29 8.13
N VAL A 19 -3.03 2.55 8.94
CA VAL A 19 -4.05 1.55 9.29
C VAL A 19 -5.02 1.31 8.13
N GLU A 20 -5.28 2.32 7.28
CA GLU A 20 -6.28 2.24 6.19
C GLU A 20 -5.86 1.26 5.09
N LEU A 21 -4.63 1.38 4.55
CA LEU A 21 -4.13 0.42 3.54
C LEU A 21 -4.06 -1.01 4.09
N LYS A 22 -3.63 -1.19 5.35
CA LYS A 22 -3.59 -2.52 5.97
C LYS A 22 -4.99 -3.12 6.08
N GLY A 23 -5.99 -2.31 6.46
CA GLY A 23 -7.39 -2.72 6.52
C GLY A 23 -7.89 -3.20 5.16
N ALA A 24 -7.65 -2.42 4.11
CA ALA A 24 -8.10 -2.76 2.75
C ALA A 24 -7.42 -4.03 2.19
N VAL A 25 -6.11 -4.18 2.40
CA VAL A 25 -5.37 -5.42 2.09
C VAL A 25 -6.00 -6.63 2.79
N SER A 26 -6.33 -6.49 4.08
CA SER A 26 -6.94 -7.57 4.86
C SER A 26 -8.33 -7.92 4.34
N ALA A 27 -9.11 -6.94 3.87
CA ALA A 27 -10.42 -7.18 3.29
C ALA A 27 -10.35 -8.02 2.00
N VAL A 28 -9.38 -7.73 1.12
CA VAL A 28 -9.15 -8.53 -0.10
C VAL A 28 -8.68 -9.94 0.26
N GLU A 29 -7.79 -10.08 1.25
CA GLU A 29 -7.34 -11.39 1.73
C GLU A 29 -8.51 -12.26 2.24
N ILE A 30 -9.39 -11.68 3.06
CA ILE A 30 -10.59 -12.35 3.58
C ILE A 30 -11.54 -12.76 2.44
N ALA A 31 -11.76 -11.88 1.47
CA ALA A 31 -12.59 -12.19 0.30
C ALA A 31 -11.97 -13.32 -0.55
N ALA A 32 -10.66 -13.28 -0.79
CA ALA A 32 -9.95 -14.29 -1.56
C ALA A 32 -10.00 -15.67 -0.89
N ALA A 33 -9.85 -15.71 0.44
CA ALA A 33 -9.92 -16.93 1.24
C ALA A 33 -11.35 -17.52 1.36
N SER A 34 -12.38 -16.73 1.05
CA SER A 34 -13.76 -17.18 1.12
C SER A 34 -14.12 -18.17 -0.01
N PRO A 35 -15.10 -19.06 0.18
CA PRO A 35 -15.53 -20.02 -0.85
C PRO A 35 -16.07 -19.31 -2.10
N ILE A 36 -15.53 -19.63 -3.29
CA ILE A 36 -16.04 -19.09 -4.58
C ILE A 36 -17.50 -19.47 -4.83
N GLY A 37 -17.96 -20.62 -4.30
CA GLY A 37 -19.35 -21.06 -4.42
C GLY A 37 -20.34 -20.25 -3.58
N ASP A 38 -19.88 -19.34 -2.72
CA ASP A 38 -20.74 -18.39 -2.03
C ASP A 38 -21.28 -17.36 -3.03
N PRO A 39 -22.61 -17.20 -3.17
CA PRO A 39 -23.21 -16.23 -4.09
C PRO A 39 -22.74 -14.77 -3.84
N SER A 40 -22.33 -14.45 -2.62
CA SER A 40 -21.83 -13.13 -2.24
C SER A 40 -20.33 -12.91 -2.53
N TRP A 41 -19.60 -13.96 -2.95
CA TRP A 41 -18.15 -13.90 -3.15
C TRP A 41 -17.75 -12.79 -4.10
N ARG A 42 -18.46 -12.69 -5.24
CA ARG A 42 -18.17 -11.71 -6.29
C ARG A 42 -18.31 -10.28 -5.79
N ASP A 43 -19.41 -9.98 -5.11
CA ASP A 43 -19.70 -8.63 -4.60
C ASP A 43 -18.75 -8.25 -3.46
N ASN A 44 -18.42 -9.20 -2.60
CA ASN A 44 -17.44 -9.00 -1.53
C ASN A 44 -16.04 -8.72 -2.08
N MET A 45 -15.61 -9.49 -3.09
CA MET A 45 -14.33 -9.27 -3.77
C MET A 45 -14.31 -7.91 -4.47
N ALA A 46 -15.37 -7.55 -5.20
CA ALA A 46 -15.47 -6.26 -5.89
C ALA A 46 -15.34 -5.08 -4.92
N ARG A 47 -16.12 -5.10 -3.82
CA ARG A 47 -16.06 -4.07 -2.79
C ARG A 47 -14.68 -3.98 -2.15
N ALA A 48 -14.07 -5.11 -1.81
CA ALA A 48 -12.75 -5.13 -1.20
C ALA A 48 -11.66 -4.58 -2.14
N LEU A 49 -11.73 -4.88 -3.44
CA LEU A 49 -10.80 -4.35 -4.44
C LEU A 49 -10.99 -2.85 -4.67
N ASP A 50 -12.23 -2.36 -4.71
CA ASP A 50 -12.52 -0.93 -4.81
C ASP A 50 -11.98 -0.17 -3.56
N GLU A 51 -12.19 -0.71 -2.36
CA GLU A 51 -11.63 -0.18 -1.11
C GLU A 51 -10.09 -0.20 -1.14
N LEU A 52 -9.47 -1.28 -1.65
CA LEU A 52 -8.01 -1.37 -1.81
C LEU A 52 -7.47 -0.33 -2.79
N ARG A 53 -8.16 -0.11 -3.92
CA ARG A 53 -7.73 0.86 -4.92
C ARG A 53 -7.73 2.28 -4.35
N ILE A 54 -8.77 2.65 -3.60
CA ILE A 54 -8.87 3.95 -2.91
C ILE A 54 -7.74 4.10 -1.88
N ALA A 55 -7.52 3.08 -1.05
CA ALA A 55 -6.46 3.11 -0.03
C ALA A 55 -5.06 3.15 -0.65
N LEU A 56 -4.87 2.57 -1.84
CA LEU A 56 -3.61 2.66 -2.58
C LEU A 56 -3.36 4.07 -3.13
N ASP A 57 -4.37 4.77 -3.65
CA ASP A 57 -4.21 6.18 -4.06
C ASP A 57 -3.79 7.05 -2.87
N GLN A 58 -4.48 6.90 -1.73
CA GLN A 58 -4.15 7.64 -0.51
C GLN A 58 -2.73 7.34 -0.03
N HIS A 59 -2.31 6.07 -0.08
CA HIS A 59 -0.94 5.67 0.24
C HIS A 59 0.09 6.37 -0.65
N ILE A 60 -0.15 6.44 -1.97
CA ILE A 60 0.76 7.08 -2.92
C ILE A 60 0.84 8.58 -2.63
N ASP A 61 -0.29 9.26 -2.44
CA ASP A 61 -0.32 10.69 -2.13
C ASP A 61 0.48 11.02 -0.85
N GLU A 62 0.38 10.17 0.17
CA GLU A 62 1.11 10.33 1.43
C GLU A 62 2.62 10.08 1.31
N VAL A 63 3.00 9.13 0.45
CA VAL A 63 4.40 8.70 0.32
C VAL A 63 5.14 9.60 -0.66
N GLU A 64 4.52 9.96 -1.78
CA GLU A 64 5.14 10.70 -2.89
C GLU A 64 4.82 12.20 -2.90
N GLY A 65 3.86 12.65 -2.09
CA GLY A 65 3.50 14.05 -2.00
C GLY A 65 4.70 14.98 -1.74
N PRO A 66 4.58 16.29 -2.03
CA PRO A 66 5.68 17.25 -1.84
C PRO A 66 6.25 17.26 -0.42
N ASP A 67 5.39 17.06 0.57
CA ASP A 67 5.75 16.93 2.00
C ASP A 67 5.60 15.47 2.48
N GLY A 68 5.64 14.52 1.55
CA GLY A 68 5.47 13.09 1.79
C GLY A 68 6.74 12.41 2.28
N LEU A 69 6.62 11.14 2.68
CA LEU A 69 7.71 10.38 3.27
C LEU A 69 8.96 10.31 2.35
N LEU A 70 8.79 10.14 1.03
CA LEU A 70 9.94 10.05 0.13
C LEU A 70 10.67 11.38 -0.04
N ALA A 71 9.98 12.52 0.11
CA ALA A 71 10.62 13.83 0.13
C ALA A 71 11.48 13.99 1.39
N GLU A 72 10.92 13.67 2.56
CA GLU A 72 11.64 13.67 3.84
C GLU A 72 12.89 12.77 3.79
N LEU A 73 12.75 11.54 3.27
CA LEU A 73 13.86 10.61 3.16
C LEU A 73 14.94 11.08 2.17
N ARG A 74 14.59 11.79 1.10
CA ARG A 74 15.58 12.38 0.17
C ARG A 74 16.41 13.45 0.85
N ASP A 75 15.79 14.26 1.72
CA ASP A 75 16.49 15.31 2.46
C ASP A 75 17.36 14.73 3.58
N ALA A 76 16.82 13.78 4.35
CA ALA A 76 17.51 13.17 5.48
C ALA A 76 18.63 12.20 5.05
N ALA A 77 18.44 11.46 3.95
CA ALA A 77 19.41 10.47 3.47
C ALA A 77 19.57 10.52 1.94
N PRO A 78 20.21 11.57 1.36
CA PRO A 78 20.34 11.74 -0.09
C PRO A 78 20.95 10.55 -0.83
N ARG A 79 21.82 9.77 -0.15
CA ARG A 79 22.40 8.52 -0.66
C ARG A 79 21.37 7.46 -1.07
N LEU A 80 20.14 7.54 -0.57
CA LEU A 80 19.06 6.61 -0.87
C LEU A 80 18.24 7.00 -2.10
N SER A 81 18.53 8.13 -2.76
CA SER A 81 17.73 8.67 -3.87
C SER A 81 17.40 7.66 -4.97
N ASN A 82 18.36 6.79 -5.34
CA ASN A 82 18.13 5.75 -6.35
C ASN A 82 17.15 4.67 -5.86
N LYS A 83 17.26 4.24 -4.60
CA LYS A 83 16.34 3.25 -4.03
C LYS A 83 14.93 3.84 -3.85
N ILE A 84 14.86 5.12 -3.49
CA ILE A 84 13.60 5.88 -3.39
C ILE A 84 12.91 5.95 -4.76
N ALA A 85 13.66 6.26 -5.83
CA ALA A 85 13.11 6.27 -7.19
C ALA A 85 12.54 4.90 -7.60
N VAL A 86 13.29 3.81 -7.34
CA VAL A 86 12.83 2.45 -7.65
C VAL A 86 11.52 2.11 -6.94
N VAL A 87 11.38 2.46 -5.65
CA VAL A 87 10.15 2.17 -4.90
C VAL A 87 8.97 3.01 -5.43
N SER A 88 9.19 4.28 -5.77
CA SER A 88 8.18 5.17 -6.36
C SER A 88 7.69 4.66 -7.73
N ASP A 89 8.62 4.19 -8.58
CA ASP A 89 8.30 3.66 -9.91
C ASP A 89 7.45 2.37 -9.89
N GLU A 90 7.31 1.71 -8.73
CA GLU A 90 6.45 0.51 -8.57
C GLU A 90 4.97 0.86 -8.42
N HIS A 91 4.62 2.04 -7.89
CA HIS A 91 3.24 2.40 -7.62
C HIS A 91 2.33 2.33 -8.85
N PRO A 92 2.70 2.86 -10.03
CA PRO A 92 1.86 2.74 -11.22
C PRO A 92 1.59 1.29 -11.63
N ALA A 93 2.54 0.38 -11.38
CA ALA A 93 2.34 -1.04 -11.69
C ALA A 93 1.37 -1.70 -10.70
N LEU A 94 1.44 -1.35 -9.41
CA LEU A 94 0.49 -1.83 -8.40
C LEU A 94 -0.94 -1.34 -8.70
N CYS A 95 -1.11 -0.06 -9.07
CA CYS A 95 -2.42 0.47 -9.45
C CYS A 95 -3.00 -0.28 -10.65
N ARG A 96 -2.20 -0.42 -11.73
CA ARG A 96 -2.64 -1.17 -12.92
C ARG A 96 -3.04 -2.59 -12.58
N GLN A 97 -2.25 -3.28 -11.75
CA GLN A 97 -2.57 -4.66 -11.38
C GLN A 97 -3.92 -4.75 -10.65
N VAL A 98 -4.21 -3.84 -9.71
CA VAL A 98 -5.52 -3.81 -9.03
C VAL A 98 -6.64 -3.43 -10.01
N ASP A 99 -6.43 -2.44 -10.87
CA ASP A 99 -7.40 -1.99 -11.87
C ASP A 99 -7.76 -3.11 -12.86
N ASP A 100 -6.77 -3.91 -13.29
CA ASP A 100 -6.97 -5.05 -14.18
C ASP A 100 -7.83 -6.13 -13.51
N VAL A 101 -7.60 -6.43 -12.23
CA VAL A 101 -8.44 -7.39 -11.48
C VAL A 101 -9.89 -6.88 -11.38
N ILE A 102 -10.07 -5.59 -11.08
CA ILE A 102 -11.39 -4.95 -11.00
C ILE A 102 -12.09 -5.03 -12.37
N ALA A 103 -11.39 -4.74 -13.46
CA ALA A 103 -11.93 -4.79 -14.82
C ALA A 103 -12.35 -6.22 -15.20
N ASN A 104 -11.47 -7.21 -14.99
CA ASN A 104 -11.75 -8.62 -15.27
C ASN A 104 -12.94 -9.14 -14.44
N LEU A 105 -13.06 -8.68 -13.19
CA LEU A 105 -14.20 -9.03 -12.33
C LEU A 105 -15.51 -8.45 -12.87
N LYS A 106 -15.50 -7.28 -13.51
CA LYS A 106 -16.69 -6.70 -14.16
C LYS A 106 -17.05 -7.43 -15.46
N GLU A 107 -16.05 -7.84 -16.23
CA GLU A 107 -16.21 -8.54 -17.52
C GLU A 107 -16.63 -10.01 -17.40
N SER A 108 -16.86 -10.50 -16.17
CA SER A 108 -17.26 -11.89 -15.91
C SER A 108 -16.21 -12.94 -16.28
N ALA A 109 -14.94 -12.61 -16.03
CA ALA A 109 -13.88 -13.62 -16.01
C ALA A 109 -14.15 -14.74 -15.00
N ALA A 110 -13.45 -15.87 -15.17
CA ALA A 110 -13.53 -16.99 -14.25
C ALA A 110 -13.14 -16.57 -12.82
N LEU A 111 -13.97 -16.88 -11.83
CA LEU A 111 -13.81 -16.41 -10.45
C LEU A 111 -12.50 -16.93 -9.83
N GLU A 112 -12.05 -18.13 -10.23
CA GLU A 112 -10.77 -18.70 -9.83
C GLU A 112 -9.59 -17.87 -10.33
N GLN A 113 -9.68 -17.34 -11.55
CA GLN A 113 -8.65 -16.46 -12.11
C GLN A 113 -8.62 -15.13 -11.36
N ILE A 114 -9.79 -14.53 -11.10
CA ILE A 114 -9.90 -13.31 -10.29
C ILE A 114 -9.26 -13.49 -8.92
N ARG A 115 -9.55 -14.63 -8.25
CA ARG A 115 -8.92 -14.94 -6.96
C ARG A 115 -7.40 -15.00 -7.09
N SER A 116 -6.88 -15.68 -8.11
CA SER A 116 -5.44 -15.80 -8.33
C SER A 116 -4.81 -14.42 -8.53
N ASP A 117 -5.38 -13.60 -9.40
CA ASP A 117 -4.84 -12.28 -9.73
C ASP A 117 -4.91 -11.33 -8.52
N ALA A 118 -5.97 -11.42 -7.71
CA ALA A 118 -6.09 -10.68 -6.45
C ALA A 118 -5.00 -11.08 -5.45
N ILE A 119 -4.70 -12.38 -5.32
CA ILE A 119 -3.61 -12.88 -4.46
C ILE A 119 -2.26 -12.37 -4.97
N ASP A 120 -2.03 -12.38 -6.28
CA ASP A 120 -0.80 -11.86 -6.87
C ASP A 120 -0.64 -10.36 -6.59
N ALA A 121 -1.73 -9.59 -6.61
CA ALA A 121 -1.71 -8.18 -6.23
C ALA A 121 -1.34 -7.97 -4.76
N LEU A 122 -1.86 -8.82 -3.85
CA LEU A 122 -1.49 -8.81 -2.44
C LEU A 122 0.00 -9.11 -2.23
N VAL A 123 0.55 -10.08 -2.98
CA VAL A 123 1.98 -10.40 -2.93
C VAL A 123 2.83 -9.23 -3.40
N ALA A 124 2.45 -8.57 -4.50
CA ALA A 124 3.15 -7.40 -5.01
C ALA A 124 3.14 -6.25 -3.98
N MET A 125 1.99 -5.99 -3.36
CA MET A 125 1.82 -4.98 -2.30
C MET A 125 2.71 -5.27 -1.09
N ALA A 126 2.76 -6.53 -0.65
CA ALA A 126 3.60 -6.93 0.48
C ALA A 126 5.09 -6.70 0.19
N ARG A 127 5.56 -7.03 -1.02
CA ARG A 127 6.94 -6.79 -1.47
C ARG A 127 7.27 -5.31 -1.53
N HIS A 128 6.38 -4.50 -2.09
CA HIS A 128 6.55 -3.05 -2.17
C HIS A 128 6.69 -2.43 -0.75
N ARG A 129 5.77 -2.78 0.15
CA ARG A 129 5.79 -2.29 1.54
C ARG A 129 7.03 -2.72 2.31
N GLN A 130 7.54 -3.92 2.03
CA GLN A 130 8.79 -4.40 2.61
C GLN A 130 9.98 -3.52 2.16
N LYS A 131 10.09 -3.19 0.88
CA LYS A 131 11.12 -2.26 0.38
C LYS A 131 11.01 -0.87 1.00
N GLY A 132 9.78 -0.36 1.15
CA GLY A 132 9.53 0.90 1.85
C GLY A 132 9.98 0.87 3.31
N ALA A 133 9.76 -0.25 4.02
CA ALA A 133 10.24 -0.43 5.39
C ALA A 133 11.77 -0.47 5.48
N ASP A 134 12.43 -1.16 4.53
CA ASP A 134 13.90 -1.20 4.44
C ASP A 134 14.47 0.20 4.23
N LEU A 135 13.86 1.02 3.37
CA LEU A 135 14.27 2.41 3.13
C LEU A 135 14.25 3.24 4.42
N VAL A 136 13.14 3.18 5.17
CA VAL A 136 13.00 3.89 6.44
C VAL A 136 14.04 3.40 7.45
N TYR A 137 14.25 2.09 7.55
CA TYR A 137 15.28 1.55 8.43
C TYR A 137 16.68 2.04 8.05
N GLU A 138 17.04 1.96 6.77
CA GLU A 138 18.33 2.41 6.27
C GLU A 138 18.57 3.91 6.47
N ALA A 139 17.53 4.74 6.38
CA ALA A 139 17.64 6.18 6.57
C ALA A 139 17.98 6.55 8.02
N TYR A 140 17.31 5.94 9.01
CA TYR A 140 17.43 6.37 10.41
C TYR A 140 18.34 5.47 11.28
N HIS A 141 18.56 4.20 10.93
CA HIS A 141 19.34 3.28 11.78
C HIS A 141 20.76 3.05 11.30
N VAL A 142 21.01 3.04 9.99
CA VAL A 142 22.37 2.84 9.46
C VAL A 142 23.24 4.09 9.65
N ASP A 143 22.62 5.27 9.82
CA ASP A 143 23.33 6.54 10.04
C ASP A 143 23.90 6.71 11.46
N ILE A 144 23.53 5.82 12.41
CA ILE A 144 24.04 5.83 13.79
C ILE A 144 25.25 4.89 13.95
N GLY A 145 25.55 4.05 12.95
CA GLY A 145 26.62 3.05 13.02
C GLY A 145 27.98 3.48 12.45
N GLY A 146 28.09 4.68 11.87
CA GLY A 146 29.30 5.18 11.22
C GLY A 146 30.07 6.20 12.07
N GLY A 147 30.37 5.84 13.33
CA GLY A 147 31.27 6.60 14.21
C GLY A 147 32.70 6.08 14.16
#